data_AF-A0A0N1AVD5-F1
#
_entry.id   AF-A0A0N1AVD5-F1
#
_cell.length_a   1.000
_cell.length_b   1.000
_cell.length_c   1.000
_cell.angle_alpha   90.00
_cell.angle_beta   90.00
_cell.angle_gamma   90.00
#
_symmetry.space_group_name_H-M   'P 1'
#
loop_
_entity.id
_entity.type
_entity.pdbx_description
1 polymer ?
#
loop_
_entity_poly.entity_id
_entity_poly.type
_entity_poly.pdbx_seq_one_letter_code
_entity_poly.pdbx_strand_id
1 'polypeptide(L)'
;MLLIDTNVLVRCCLGRASRHVEALRYRGIDLATTAHNVDELIDRLANKFLLAADMIDQRVQRVLDPIEIVGPEQYAHMRTVAGSRLRAGGQSDWPALAAALAVEGPIWSEDVDFFGVGVPVWCTANLQFIGANHA
;
A
#
# COMPACT_ATOMS: atom_id res chain seq x y z
N MET A 1 4.71 -9.33 -6.11
CA MET A 1 4.55 -7.89 -5.83
C MET A 1 3.80 -7.70 -4.52
N LEU A 2 4.32 -6.88 -3.61
CA LEU A 2 3.69 -6.52 -2.33
C LEU A 2 2.99 -5.16 -2.47
N LEU A 3 1.68 -5.13 -2.23
CA LEU A 3 0.87 -3.91 -2.31
C LEU A 3 0.97 -3.14 -1.01
N ILE A 4 1.35 -1.87 -1.07
CA ILE A 4 1.53 -1.00 0.08
C ILE A 4 0.27 -0.14 0.25
N ASP A 5 -0.30 -0.21 1.44
CA ASP A 5 -1.47 0.58 1.81
C ASP A 5 -1.12 2.03 2.17
N THR A 6 -2.09 2.95 2.06
CA THR A 6 -1.92 4.38 2.37
C THR A 6 -1.36 4.61 3.77
N ASN A 7 -1.82 3.84 4.77
CA ASN A 7 -1.37 4.02 6.16
C ASN A 7 0.14 3.76 6.32
N VAL A 8 0.71 2.84 5.54
CA VAL A 8 2.15 2.56 5.52
C VAL A 8 2.89 3.65 4.77
N LEU A 9 2.39 4.09 3.60
CA LEU A 9 3.00 5.18 2.83
C LEU A 9 3.12 6.47 3.65
N VAL A 10 2.08 6.80 4.42
CA VAL A 10 2.10 7.93 5.37
C VAL A 10 3.23 7.75 6.38
N ARG A 11 3.36 6.55 6.99
CA ARG A 11 4.45 6.26 7.93
C ARG A 11 5.83 6.36 7.28
N CYS A 12 5.97 5.96 6.01
CA CYS A 12 7.20 6.14 5.23
C CYS A 12 7.53 7.63 5.03
N CYS A 13 6.55 8.45 4.61
CA CYS A 13 6.72 9.89 4.42
C CYS A 13 7.03 10.65 5.73
N LEU A 14 6.61 10.10 6.87
CA LEU A 14 6.96 10.60 8.20
C LEU A 14 8.29 10.03 8.74
N GLY A 15 9.05 9.27 7.95
CA GLY A 15 10.36 8.71 8.31
C GLY A 15 10.31 7.51 9.26
N ARG A 16 9.14 6.90 9.48
CA ARG A 16 8.95 5.82 10.48
C ARG A 16 9.09 4.42 9.90
N ALA A 17 8.90 4.25 8.59
CA ALA A 17 8.90 2.94 7.93
C ALA A 17 9.75 2.86 6.64
N SER A 18 10.36 3.97 6.19
CA SER A 18 11.11 4.03 4.91
C SER A 18 12.24 3.01 4.79
N ARG A 19 12.97 2.72 5.88
CA ARG A 19 14.03 1.70 5.90
C ARG A 19 13.56 0.30 5.47
N HIS A 20 12.27 -0.03 5.68
CA HIS A 20 11.75 -1.33 5.29
C HIS A 20 11.49 -1.41 3.78
N VAL A 21 11.17 -0.29 3.13
CA VAL A 21 11.06 -0.22 1.66
C VAL A 21 12.39 -0.60 1.04
N GLU A 22 13.48 0.02 1.50
CA GLU A 22 14.85 -0.30 1.05
C GLU A 22 15.22 -1.77 1.34
N ALA A 23 14.95 -2.26 2.55
CA ALA A 23 15.24 -3.64 2.93
C ALA A 23 14.47 -4.67 2.08
N LEU A 24 13.20 -4.42 1.76
CA LEU A 24 12.40 -5.30 0.90
C LEU A 24 12.93 -5.30 -0.54
N ARG A 25 13.28 -4.13 -1.08
CA ARG A 25 13.88 -4.02 -2.41
C ARG A 25 15.22 -4.74 -2.49
N TYR A 26 16.07 -4.61 -1.46
CA TYR A 26 17.33 -5.34 -1.38
C TYR A 26 17.12 -6.87 -1.37
N ARG A 27 16.01 -7.34 -0.83
CA ARG A 27 15.60 -8.75 -0.84
C ARG A 27 14.93 -9.19 -2.15
N GLY A 28 14.86 -8.32 -3.16
CA GLY A 28 14.26 -8.63 -4.46
C GLY A 28 12.73 -8.65 -4.45
N ILE A 29 12.09 -7.96 -3.51
CA ILE A 29 10.62 -7.88 -3.45
C ILE A 29 10.15 -6.65 -4.20
N ASP A 30 9.34 -6.87 -5.23
CA ASP A 30 8.67 -5.80 -5.97
C ASP A 30 7.57 -5.16 -5.12
N LEU A 31 7.56 -3.83 -5.10
CA LEU A 31 6.65 -3.02 -4.31
C LEU A 31 5.75 -2.24 -5.23
N ALA A 32 4.47 -2.19 -4.88
CA ALA A 32 3.51 -1.40 -5.62
C ALA A 32 2.47 -0.75 -4.69
N THR A 33 1.80 0.27 -5.18
CA THR A 33 0.62 0.89 -4.55
C THR A 33 -0.39 1.27 -5.64
N THR A 34 -1.60 1.64 -5.26
CA THR A 34 -2.58 2.13 -6.23
C THR A 34 -2.50 3.65 -6.36
N ALA A 35 -2.91 4.19 -7.52
CA ALA A 35 -3.06 5.64 -7.68
C ALA A 35 -4.01 6.24 -6.61
N HIS A 36 -5.07 5.52 -6.23
CA HIS A 36 -5.97 5.94 -5.17
C HIS A 36 -5.28 6.11 -3.81
N ASN A 37 -4.40 5.17 -3.44
CA ASN A 37 -3.63 5.26 -2.21
C ASN A 37 -2.65 6.44 -2.22
N VAL A 38 -2.15 6.83 -3.40
CA VAL A 38 -1.30 8.02 -3.55
C VAL A 38 -2.10 9.30 -3.37
N ASP A 39 -3.30 9.39 -3.95
CA ASP A 39 -4.20 10.53 -3.74
C ASP A 39 -4.56 10.70 -2.25
N GLU A 40 -4.90 9.59 -1.59
CA GLU A 40 -5.21 9.57 -0.16
C GLU A 40 -3.99 9.91 0.71
N LEU A 41 -2.80 9.46 0.31
CA LEU A 41 -1.54 9.82 0.98
C LEU A 41 -1.34 11.35 0.97
N ILE A 42 -1.48 11.98 -0.20
CA ILE A 42 -1.31 13.43 -0.36
C ILE A 42 -2.34 14.18 0.48
N ASP A 43 -3.61 13.77 0.42
CA ASP A 43 -4.69 14.36 1.22
C ASP A 43 -4.40 14.27 2.72
N ARG A 44 -3.98 13.10 3.21
CA ARG A 44 -3.63 12.94 4.63
C ARG A 44 -2.45 13.81 5.03
N LEU A 45 -1.39 13.90 4.21
CA LEU A 45 -0.22 14.74 4.52
C LEU A 45 -0.59 16.23 4.57
N ALA A 46 -1.44 16.69 3.66
CA ALA A 46 -1.90 18.08 3.60
C ALA A 46 -2.90 18.42 4.71
N ASN A 47 -3.94 17.60 4.90
CA ASN A 47 -5.10 17.98 5.71
C ASN A 47 -5.05 17.44 7.13
N LYS A 48 -4.38 16.30 7.36
CA LYS A 48 -4.23 15.72 8.71
C LYS A 48 -2.91 16.07 9.37
N PHE A 49 -1.82 16.09 8.59
CA PHE A 49 -0.48 16.40 9.11
C PHE A 49 -0.05 17.85 8.82
N LEU A 50 -0.84 18.62 8.06
CA LEU A 50 -0.63 20.03 7.79
C LEU A 50 0.78 20.35 7.24
N LEU A 51 1.31 19.44 6.41
CA LEU A 51 2.59 19.68 5.74
C LEU A 51 2.42 20.68 4.60
N ALA A 52 3.42 21.53 4.41
CA ALA A 52 3.50 22.41 3.25
C ALA A 52 3.68 21.60 1.95
N ALA A 53 3.16 22.13 0.84
CA ALA A 53 3.11 21.42 -0.44
C ALA A 53 4.51 20.98 -0.94
N ASP A 54 5.52 21.84 -0.80
CA ASP A 54 6.90 21.54 -1.17
C ASP A 54 7.48 20.35 -0.38
N MET A 55 7.17 20.27 0.91
CA MET A 55 7.54 19.13 1.75
C MET A 55 6.78 17.85 1.38
N ILE A 56 5.52 17.96 0.97
CA ILE A 56 4.73 16.82 0.49
C ILE A 56 5.36 16.27 -0.78
N ASP A 57 5.59 17.10 -1.79
CA ASP A 57 6.18 16.71 -3.06
C ASP A 57 7.52 16.00 -2.86
N GLN A 58 8.41 16.58 -2.06
CA GLN A 58 9.71 15.98 -1.77
C GLN A 58 9.60 14.61 -1.10
N ARG A 59 8.71 14.45 -0.12
CA ARG A 59 8.56 13.21 0.65
C ARG A 59 7.86 12.13 -0.15
N VAL A 60 6.80 12.48 -0.86
CA VAL A 60 6.04 11.56 -1.71
C VAL A 60 6.93 11.06 -2.84
N GLN A 61 7.65 11.94 -3.55
CA GLN A 61 8.57 11.54 -4.60
C GLN A 61 9.63 10.55 -4.08
N ARG A 62 10.23 10.83 -2.92
CA ARG A 62 11.24 9.95 -2.33
C ARG A 62 10.69 8.57 -1.96
N VAL A 63 9.47 8.51 -1.42
CA VAL A 63 8.85 7.24 -1.00
C VAL A 63 8.36 6.44 -2.19
N LEU A 64 7.83 7.10 -3.23
CA LEU A 64 7.25 6.44 -4.39
C LEU A 64 8.27 6.07 -5.48
N ASP A 65 9.46 6.69 -5.50
CA ASP A 65 10.53 6.35 -6.46
C ASP A 65 10.80 4.83 -6.60
N PRO A 66 10.88 4.03 -5.51
CA PRO A 66 11.04 2.58 -5.61
C PRO A 66 9.73 1.77 -5.67
N ILE A 67 8.56 2.39 -5.83
CA ILE A 67 7.23 1.76 -5.74
C ILE A 67 6.48 1.95 -7.06
N GLU A 68 6.02 0.86 -7.68
CA GLU A 68 5.17 0.91 -8.86
C GLU A 68 3.77 1.45 -8.53
N ILE A 69 3.23 2.34 -9.36
CA ILE A 69 1.86 2.84 -9.22
C ILE A 69 0.95 2.08 -10.18
N VAL A 70 0.07 1.25 -9.62
CA VAL A 70 -0.92 0.46 -10.34
C VAL A 70 -2.14 1.33 -10.64
N GLY A 71 -2.48 1.44 -11.93
CA GLY A 71 -3.66 2.17 -12.39
C GLY A 71 -4.96 1.37 -12.22
N PRO A 72 -6.11 2.05 -12.10
CA PRO A 72 -7.40 1.40 -11.87
C PRO A 72 -7.82 0.43 -12.98
N GLU A 73 -7.38 0.63 -14.22
CA GLU A 73 -7.61 -0.27 -15.35
C GLU A 73 -7.12 -1.70 -15.08
N GLN A 74 -6.12 -1.86 -14.22
CA GLN A 74 -5.50 -3.15 -13.92
C GLN A 74 -6.28 -3.94 -12.86
N TYR A 75 -7.07 -3.28 -12.01
CA TYR A 75 -7.73 -3.93 -10.86
C TYR A 75 -9.23 -3.62 -10.71
N ALA A 76 -9.79 -2.70 -11.49
CA ALA A 76 -11.20 -2.30 -11.34
C ALA A 76 -12.19 -3.46 -11.50
N HIS A 77 -11.84 -4.47 -12.30
CA HIS A 77 -12.62 -5.69 -12.48
C HIS A 77 -12.76 -6.52 -11.18
N MET A 78 -11.86 -6.34 -10.21
CA MET A 78 -11.90 -6.97 -8.89
C MET A 78 -12.71 -6.19 -7.86
N ARG A 79 -13.24 -4.99 -8.18
CA ARG A 79 -13.95 -4.11 -7.24
C ARG A 79 -15.05 -4.82 -6.46
N THR A 80 -15.93 -5.56 -7.15
CA THR A 80 -17.06 -6.25 -6.51
C THR A 80 -16.58 -7.33 -5.54
N VAL A 81 -15.51 -8.06 -5.90
CA VAL A 81 -14.93 -9.11 -5.05
C VAL A 81 -14.20 -8.51 -3.86
N ALA A 82 -13.42 -7.45 -4.06
CA ALA A 82 -12.73 -6.75 -2.97
C ALA A 82 -13.74 -6.16 -1.98
N GLY A 83 -14.76 -5.45 -2.48
CA GLY A 83 -15.77 -4.81 -1.65
C GLY A 83 -16.56 -5.79 -0.77
N SER A 84 -16.87 -7.00 -1.26
CA SER A 84 -17.60 -8.02 -0.49
C SER A 84 -16.76 -8.67 0.61
N ARG A 85 -15.43 -8.59 0.55
CA ARG A 85 -14.51 -9.18 1.53
C ARG A 85 -14.14 -8.23 2.66
N LEU A 86 -14.34 -6.92 2.49
CA LEU A 86 -14.08 -5.92 3.53
C LEU A 86 -15.23 -5.89 4.54
N ARG A 87 -14.90 -5.88 5.84
CA ARG A 87 -15.85 -6.04 6.97
C ARG A 87 -16.94 -4.97 7.03
N ALA A 88 -16.70 -3.79 6.44
CA ALA A 88 -17.65 -2.67 6.42
C ALA A 88 -18.42 -2.49 5.10
N GLY A 89 -18.41 -3.48 4.19
CA GLY A 89 -19.28 -3.46 3.00
C GLY A 89 -18.84 -2.52 1.88
N GLY A 90 -17.54 -2.43 1.59
CA GLY A 90 -17.00 -1.67 0.45
C GLY A 90 -16.51 -0.25 0.78
N GLN A 91 -15.74 -0.13 1.86
CA GLN A 91 -15.01 1.06 2.29
C GLN A 91 -14.10 1.63 1.18
N SER A 92 -13.57 2.85 1.37
CA SER A 92 -12.62 3.53 0.47
C SER A 92 -11.44 2.66 0.03
N ASP A 93 -11.07 1.67 0.84
CA ASP A 93 -9.81 0.94 0.72
C ASP A 93 -9.91 -0.30 -0.20
N TRP A 94 -11.07 -0.49 -0.85
CA TRP A 94 -11.26 -1.53 -1.87
C TRP A 94 -10.20 -1.52 -2.98
N PRO A 95 -9.60 -0.38 -3.42
CA PRO A 95 -8.58 -0.38 -4.47
C PRO A 95 -7.34 -1.18 -4.07
N ALA A 96 -6.88 -1.07 -2.83
CA ALA A 96 -5.71 -1.80 -2.35
C ALA A 96 -5.94 -3.32 -2.37
N LEU A 97 -7.10 -3.77 -1.88
CA LEU A 97 -7.48 -5.19 -1.94
C LEU A 97 -7.72 -5.66 -3.38
N ALA A 98 -8.38 -4.86 -4.20
CA ALA A 98 -8.63 -5.19 -5.61
C ALA A 98 -7.31 -5.37 -6.38
N ALA A 99 -6.33 -4.47 -6.17
CA ALA A 99 -5.01 -4.58 -6.76
C ALA A 99 -4.27 -5.83 -6.27
N ALA A 100 -4.30 -6.11 -4.97
CA ALA A 100 -3.71 -7.32 -4.40
C ALA A 100 -4.33 -8.61 -4.98
N LEU A 101 -5.65 -8.64 -5.15
CA LEU A 101 -6.35 -9.77 -5.77
C LEU A 101 -6.01 -9.92 -7.25
N ALA A 102 -5.92 -8.82 -8.01
CA ALA A 102 -5.63 -8.85 -9.44
C ALA A 102 -4.22 -9.40 -9.74
N VAL A 103 -3.27 -9.18 -8.85
CA VAL A 103 -1.86 -9.61 -9.02
C VAL A 103 -1.48 -10.79 -8.12
N GLU A 104 -2.47 -11.38 -7.44
CA GLU A 104 -2.30 -12.46 -6.46
C GLU A 104 -1.21 -12.16 -5.41
N GLY A 105 -1.13 -10.89 -5.01
CA GLY A 105 -0.07 -10.36 -4.15
C GLY A 105 -0.50 -10.18 -2.69
N PRO A 106 0.46 -10.20 -1.75
CA PRO A 106 0.21 -9.78 -0.38
C PRO A 106 0.02 -8.26 -0.25
N ILE A 107 -0.56 -7.84 0.88
CA ILE A 107 -0.70 -6.43 1.28
C ILE A 107 0.23 -6.14 2.46
N TRP A 108 0.89 -4.98 2.46
CA TRP A 108 1.50 -4.39 3.64
C TRP A 108 0.60 -3.27 4.15
N SER A 109 -0.06 -3.53 5.28
CA SER A 109 -0.94 -2.58 5.95
C SER A 109 -0.86 -2.75 7.47
N GLU A 110 -1.16 -1.67 8.19
CA GLU A 110 -1.37 -1.67 9.63
C GLU A 110 -2.85 -1.75 10.00
N ASP A 111 -3.74 -1.82 9.00
CA ASP A 111 -5.19 -1.86 9.19
C ASP A 111 -5.69 -3.29 9.38
N VAL A 112 -6.45 -3.50 10.46
CA VAL A 112 -7.07 -4.78 10.79
C VAL A 112 -8.22 -5.12 9.85
N ASP A 113 -8.75 -4.15 9.09
CA ASP A 113 -9.82 -4.36 8.13
C ASP A 113 -9.38 -5.25 6.94
N PHE A 114 -8.08 -5.32 6.65
CA PHE A 114 -7.53 -6.28 5.69
C PHE A 114 -7.37 -7.69 6.27
N PHE A 115 -7.56 -7.93 7.56
CA PHE A 115 -7.31 -9.25 8.14
C PHE A 115 -8.45 -10.23 7.83
N GLY A 116 -8.10 -11.30 7.11
CA GLY A 116 -9.03 -12.35 6.70
C GLY A 116 -9.72 -12.10 5.35
N VAL A 117 -9.23 -11.16 4.54
CA VAL A 117 -9.82 -10.78 3.24
C VAL A 117 -9.38 -11.67 2.06
N GLY A 118 -8.72 -12.79 2.34
CA GLY A 118 -8.33 -13.79 1.33
C GLY A 118 -7.04 -13.49 0.56
N VAL A 119 -6.21 -12.55 1.03
CA VAL A 119 -4.80 -12.40 0.62
C VAL A 119 -3.92 -12.31 1.88
N PRO A 120 -2.62 -12.65 1.83
CA PRO A 120 -1.73 -12.46 2.96
C PRO A 120 -1.57 -10.97 3.30
N VAL A 121 -1.58 -10.64 4.60
CA VAL A 121 -1.39 -9.27 5.07
C VAL A 121 -0.21 -9.25 6.04
N TRP A 122 0.73 -8.36 5.77
CA TRP A 122 1.90 -8.10 6.59
C TRP A 122 1.76 -6.75 7.27
N CYS A 123 2.07 -6.69 8.55
CA CYS A 123 2.31 -5.43 9.25
C CYS A 123 3.82 -5.19 9.35
N THR A 124 4.23 -3.97 9.66
CA THR A 124 5.66 -3.64 9.79
C THR A 124 6.37 -4.55 10.81
N ALA A 125 5.66 -4.99 11.85
CA ALA A 125 6.22 -5.85 12.91
C ALA A 125 6.55 -7.27 12.44
N ASN A 126 5.88 -7.80 11.40
CA ASN A 126 6.12 -9.15 10.89
C ASN A 126 6.67 -9.17 9.46
N LEU A 127 6.86 -8.00 8.85
CA LEU A 127 7.36 -7.83 7.48
C LEU A 127 8.71 -8.51 7.23
N GLN A 128 9.52 -8.73 8.26
CA GLN A 128 10.78 -9.46 8.14
C GLN A 128 10.60 -10.93 7.68
N PHE A 129 9.45 -11.53 7.93
CA PHE A 129 9.16 -12.92 7.59
C PHE A 129 8.63 -13.12 6.17
N ILE A 130 8.34 -12.04 5.43
CA ILE A 130 7.94 -12.17 4.02
C ILE A 130 9.05 -12.85 3.23
N GLY A 131 8.76 -13.87 2.43
CA GLY A 131 9.75 -14.51 1.54
C GLY A 131 9.90 -13.73 0.24
N ALA A 132 11.05 -13.85 -0.43
CA ALA A 132 11.10 -13.56 -1.86
C ALA A 132 10.26 -14.64 -2.58
N ASN A 133 9.43 -14.26 -3.54
CA ASN A 133 8.73 -15.23 -4.38
C ASN A 133 9.79 -15.98 -5.21
N HIS A 134 10.25 -17.13 -4.72
CA HIS A 134 10.91 -18.11 -5.56
C HIS A 134 9.82 -18.80 -6.36
N ALA A 135 9.66 -18.35 -7.61
CA ALA A 135 9.12 -19.19 -8.67
C ALA A 135 10.14 -20.27 -9.03
#